data_AF-A0A8T5MAE4-F1
#
_entry.id   AF-A0A8T5MAE4-F1
#
_cell.length_a   1.000
_cell.length_b   1.000
_cell.length_c   1.000
_cell.angle_alpha   90.00
_cell.angle_beta   90.00
_cell.angle_gamma   90.00
#
_symmetry.space_group_name_H-M   'P 1'
#
loop_
_entity.id
_entity.type
_entity.pdbx_description
1 polymer ?
#
loop_
_entity_poly.entity_id
_entity_poly.type
_entity_poly.pdbx_seq_one_letter_code
_entity_poly.pdbx_strand_id
1 'polypeptide(L)'
;MEKKSLNKSLRKANISKNDDFYTQLTDIEKELKHYKEHFKNKVVFCNCDDPRVSNFFHYFSYNFEELGLKKLITTCYKNQQTDLFSEYKSEKAIYLEYFGDKNQNNIPDIKEIGIKHLNGDGDFRSQECIKLLKQSDIVVTNP
;
A
#
# COMPACT_ATOMS: atom_id res chain seq x y z
N MET A 1 -45.63 -12.36 -14.65
CA MET A 1 -44.86 -11.17 -14.22
C MET A 1 -44.25 -11.47 -12.85
N GLU A 2 -43.12 -10.83 -12.53
CA GLU A 2 -42.35 -10.93 -11.27
C GLU A 2 -41.36 -12.11 -11.16
N LYS A 3 -40.13 -11.98 -10.62
CA LYS A 3 -39.50 -10.89 -9.84
C LYS A 3 -38.00 -10.87 -10.17
N LYS A 4 -37.50 -9.77 -10.74
CA LYS A 4 -36.07 -9.57 -11.02
C LYS A 4 -35.39 -9.16 -9.71
N SER A 5 -34.74 -10.12 -9.04
CA SER A 5 -34.10 -9.89 -7.74
C SER A 5 -33.00 -8.81 -7.86
N LEU A 6 -33.20 -7.69 -7.14
CA LEU A 6 -32.29 -6.56 -7.04
C LEU A 6 -31.06 -6.93 -6.17
N ASN A 7 -30.13 -7.72 -6.71
CA ASN A 7 -28.85 -8.02 -6.03
C ASN A 7 -27.75 -6.96 -6.28
N LYS A 8 -28.06 -5.87 -7.01
CA LYS A 8 -27.07 -4.82 -7.32
C LYS A 8 -26.81 -3.87 -6.14
N SER A 9 -27.79 -3.58 -5.30
CA SER A 9 -27.60 -2.63 -4.18
C SER A 9 -26.84 -3.25 -3.01
N LEU A 10 -27.04 -4.55 -2.74
CA LEU A 10 -26.34 -5.28 -1.67
C LEU A 10 -24.85 -5.45 -1.95
N ARG A 11 -24.44 -5.69 -3.21
CA ARG A 11 -23.01 -5.68 -3.59
C ARG A 11 -22.40 -4.29 -3.45
N LYS A 12 -23.12 -3.23 -3.82
CA LYS A 12 -22.63 -1.85 -3.72
C LYS A 12 -22.46 -1.40 -2.26
N ALA A 13 -23.39 -1.81 -1.39
CA ALA A 13 -23.32 -1.54 0.05
C ALA A 13 -22.25 -2.38 0.77
N ASN A 14 -21.95 -3.61 0.33
CA ASN A 14 -20.84 -4.39 0.88
C ASN A 14 -19.47 -3.88 0.41
N ILE A 15 -19.36 -3.37 -0.82
CA ILE A 15 -18.15 -2.69 -1.28
C ILE A 15 -17.94 -1.41 -0.47
N SER A 16 -18.98 -0.59 -0.26
CA SER A 16 -18.85 0.61 0.57
C SER A 16 -18.58 0.32 2.05
N LYS A 17 -19.08 -0.80 2.60
CA LYS A 17 -18.78 -1.23 3.98
C LYS A 17 -17.35 -1.74 4.13
N ASN A 18 -16.77 -2.33 3.10
CA ASN A 18 -15.35 -2.69 3.11
C ASN A 18 -14.47 -1.44 2.96
N ASP A 19 -14.93 -0.43 2.21
CA ASP A 19 -14.27 0.86 2.06
C ASP A 19 -14.21 1.67 3.37
N ASP A 20 -15.14 1.48 4.31
CA ASP A 20 -15.15 2.16 5.62
C ASP A 20 -13.94 1.80 6.51
N PHE A 21 -13.27 0.67 6.26
CA PHE A 21 -12.09 0.21 7.02
C PHE A 21 -10.76 0.57 6.36
N TYR A 22 -10.76 0.98 5.09
CA TYR A 22 -9.55 1.35 4.37
C TYR A 22 -9.46 2.86 4.18
N THR A 23 -8.25 3.40 4.32
CA THR A 23 -8.01 4.81 4.06
C THR A 23 -8.25 5.12 2.58
N GLN A 24 -9.15 6.05 2.31
CA GLN A 24 -9.46 6.49 0.96
C GLN A 24 -8.31 7.32 0.40
N LEU A 25 -8.01 7.16 -0.89
CA LEU A 25 -6.97 7.95 -1.56
C LEU A 25 -7.20 9.46 -1.39
N THR A 26 -8.46 9.91 -1.44
CA THR A 26 -8.84 11.31 -1.23
C THR A 26 -8.51 11.83 0.16
N ASP A 27 -8.56 10.98 1.19
CA ASP A 27 -8.21 11.36 2.56
C ASP A 27 -6.69 11.45 2.71
N ILE A 28 -5.95 10.53 2.09
CA ILE A 28 -4.48 10.58 1.99
C ILE A 28 -4.04 11.88 1.31
N GLU A 29 -4.63 12.22 0.17
CA GLU A 29 -4.30 13.45 -0.57
C GLU A 29 -4.58 14.71 0.26
N LYS A 30 -5.72 14.76 0.95
CA LYS A 30 -6.10 15.89 1.80
C LYS A 30 -5.16 16.08 2.98
N GLU A 31 -4.67 15.00 3.58
CA GLU A 31 -3.74 15.05 4.70
C GLU A 31 -2.31 15.38 4.19
N LEU A 32 -1.80 14.58 3.25
CA LEU A 32 -0.41 14.63 2.83
C LEU A 32 -0.04 15.89 2.05
N LYS A 33 -1.01 16.61 1.45
CA LYS A 33 -0.75 17.93 0.85
C LYS A 33 -0.09 18.91 1.83
N HIS A 34 -0.32 18.75 3.14
CA HIS A 34 0.24 19.62 4.16
C HIS A 34 1.71 19.31 4.49
N TYR A 35 2.20 18.13 4.07
CA TYR A 35 3.53 17.65 4.41
C TYR A 35 4.45 17.46 3.21
N LYS A 36 4.04 17.86 2.00
CA LYS A 36 4.79 17.65 0.74
C LYS A 36 6.28 17.97 0.86
N GLU A 37 6.62 19.14 1.40
CA GLU A 37 8.01 19.60 1.54
C GLU A 37 8.86 18.72 2.48
N HIS A 38 8.24 17.98 3.40
CA HIS A 38 8.95 17.10 4.33
C HIS A 38 9.44 15.80 3.67
N PHE A 39 8.89 15.42 2.51
CA PHE A 39 9.22 14.17 1.83
C PHE A 39 10.48 14.25 0.96
N LYS A 40 10.95 15.46 0.65
CA LYS A 40 12.10 15.64 -0.24
C LYS A 40 13.36 14.94 0.28
N ASN A 41 13.96 14.13 -0.59
CA ASN A 41 15.12 13.28 -0.34
C ASN A 41 14.94 12.25 0.80
N LYS A 42 13.70 11.90 1.15
CA LYS A 42 13.40 10.97 2.25
C LYS A 42 13.14 9.56 1.76
N VAL A 43 13.46 8.60 2.62
CA VAL A 43 13.02 7.22 2.52
C VAL A 43 11.71 7.07 3.31
N VAL A 44 10.63 6.71 2.61
CA VAL A 44 9.32 6.46 3.23
C VAL A 44 9.14 4.96 3.41
N PHE A 45 8.75 4.56 4.62
CA PHE A 45 8.27 3.22 4.92
C PHE A 45 6.77 3.25 5.15
N CYS A 46 6.02 2.41 4.44
CA CYS A 46 4.59 2.23 4.65
C CYS A 46 4.29 0.77 4.96
N ASN A 47 3.64 0.50 6.10
CA ASN A 47 3.10 -0.82 6.36
C ASN A 47 1.74 -0.96 5.67
N CYS A 48 1.55 -2.04 4.91
CA CYS A 48 0.28 -2.34 4.27
C CYS A 48 -0.14 -3.78 4.55
N ASP A 49 -1.44 -4.02 4.62
CA ASP A 49 -1.97 -5.39 4.61
C ASP A 49 -1.75 -6.02 3.23
N ASP A 50 -2.07 -5.30 2.16
CA ASP A 50 -1.73 -5.70 0.80
C ASP A 50 -1.29 -4.47 -0.03
N PRO A 51 -0.01 -4.36 -0.43
CA PRO A 51 0.48 -3.23 -1.20
C PRO A 51 -0.10 -3.17 -2.62
N ARG A 52 -0.63 -4.28 -3.16
CA ARG A 52 -1.25 -4.30 -4.51
C ARG A 52 -2.55 -3.50 -4.57
N VAL A 53 -3.20 -3.32 -3.42
CA VAL A 53 -4.47 -2.59 -3.29
C VAL A 53 -4.36 -1.40 -2.33
N SER A 54 -3.17 -1.09 -1.83
CA SER A 54 -2.96 -0.01 -0.87
C SER A 54 -3.01 1.36 -1.54
N ASN A 55 -3.92 2.21 -1.09
CA ASN A 55 -3.99 3.61 -1.50
C ASN A 55 -2.75 4.41 -1.08
N PHE A 56 -2.05 4.01 -0.01
CA PHE A 56 -0.78 4.65 0.36
C PHE A 56 0.33 4.31 -0.62
N PHE A 57 0.47 3.03 -0.99
CA PHE A 57 1.43 2.65 -2.02
C PHE A 57 1.12 3.36 -3.34
N HIS A 58 -0.16 3.38 -3.74
CA HIS A 58 -0.61 4.12 -4.91
C HIS A 58 -0.21 5.59 -4.85
N TYR A 59 -0.57 6.30 -3.78
CA TYR A 59 -0.23 7.72 -3.62
C TYR A 59 1.27 7.96 -3.72
N PHE A 60 2.09 7.27 -2.93
CA PHE A 60 3.53 7.56 -2.89
C PHE A 60 4.28 7.13 -4.15
N SER A 61 3.85 6.05 -4.81
CA SER A 61 4.51 5.59 -6.04
C SER A 61 4.19 6.51 -7.24
N TYR A 62 2.95 6.98 -7.36
CA TYR A 62 2.55 7.90 -8.44
C TYR A 62 3.02 9.34 -8.20
N ASN A 63 3.14 9.76 -6.93
CA ASN A 63 3.65 11.09 -6.57
C ASN A 63 5.15 11.08 -6.25
N PHE A 64 5.88 9.99 -6.55
CA PHE A 64 7.26 9.79 -6.10
C PHE A 64 8.18 10.94 -6.50
N GLU A 65 8.13 11.31 -7.79
CA GLU A 65 8.96 12.38 -8.35
C GLU A 65 8.50 13.77 -7.88
N GLU A 66 7.18 14.00 -7.77
CA GLU A 66 6.62 15.26 -7.28
C GLU A 66 7.01 15.52 -5.81
N LEU A 67 6.99 14.47 -4.99
CA LEU A 67 7.42 14.52 -3.59
C LEU A 67 8.95 14.55 -3.43
N GLY A 68 9.70 14.26 -4.50
CA GLY A 68 11.15 14.16 -4.48
C GLY A 68 11.66 13.05 -3.56
N LEU A 69 10.97 11.91 -3.51
CA LEU A 69 11.35 10.79 -2.65
C LEU A 69 12.69 10.19 -3.08
N LYS A 70 13.44 9.70 -2.10
CA LYS A 70 14.67 8.94 -2.35
C LYS A 70 14.38 7.45 -2.57
N LYS A 71 13.42 6.92 -1.81
CA LYS A 71 13.04 5.50 -1.83
C LYS A 71 11.70 5.33 -1.13
N LEU A 72 10.87 4.44 -1.68
CA LEU A 72 9.64 3.96 -1.05
C LEU A 72 9.82 2.48 -0.69
N ILE A 73 9.53 2.13 0.56
CA ILE A 73 9.52 0.76 1.07
C ILE A 73 8.10 0.44 1.52
N THR A 74 7.56 -0.69 1.10
CA THR A 74 6.23 -1.13 1.54
C THR A 74 6.22 -2.61 1.87
N THR A 75 5.85 -2.96 3.10
CA THR A 75 5.71 -4.37 3.50
C THR A 75 4.26 -4.82 3.33
N CYS A 76 4.07 -6.08 2.95
CA CYS A 76 2.78 -6.77 2.91
C CYS A 76 2.71 -7.72 4.10
N TYR A 77 1.84 -7.44 5.07
CA TYR A 77 1.56 -8.39 6.13
C TYR A 77 0.68 -9.52 5.57
N LYS A 78 1.17 -10.75 5.64
CA LYS A 78 0.37 -11.92 5.32
C LYS A 78 -0.53 -12.23 6.51
N ASN A 79 -1.81 -11.88 6.41
CA ASN A 79 -2.77 -12.39 7.40
C ASN A 79 -2.84 -13.92 7.30
N GLN A 80 -2.49 -14.62 8.39
CA GLN A 80 -2.52 -16.08 8.48
C GLN A 80 -3.93 -16.61 8.80
N GLN A 81 -4.86 -15.75 9.22
CA GLN A 81 -6.26 -16.16 9.36
C GLN A 81 -6.88 -16.35 7.98
N THR A 82 -7.47 -17.52 7.77
CA THR A 82 -8.21 -17.86 6.55
C THR A 82 -9.55 -17.13 6.59
N ASP A 83 -9.51 -15.80 6.54
CA ASP A 83 -10.73 -15.02 6.47
C ASP A 83 -11.29 -15.09 5.05
N LEU A 84 -12.62 -15.19 4.97
CA LEU A 84 -13.45 -15.32 3.77
C LEU A 84 -13.26 -14.19 2.72
N PHE A 85 -12.26 -13.32 2.88
CA PHE A 85 -12.12 -12.04 2.19
C PHE A 85 -10.80 -11.86 1.41
N SER A 86 -9.83 -12.78 1.52
CA SER A 86 -8.58 -12.67 0.76
C SER A 86 -8.56 -13.64 -0.44
N GLU A 87 -8.99 -13.17 -1.61
CA GLU A 87 -8.91 -13.94 -2.87
C GLU A 87 -7.46 -14.11 -3.38
N TYR A 88 -6.49 -13.38 -2.82
CA TYR A 88 -5.09 -13.40 -3.27
C TYR A 88 -4.15 -14.07 -2.26
N LYS A 89 -4.16 -15.41 -2.23
CA LYS A 89 -3.20 -16.22 -1.49
C LYS A 89 -1.78 -16.00 -2.04
N SER A 90 -0.96 -15.20 -1.35
CA SER A 90 0.49 -15.31 -1.48
C SER A 90 1.00 -16.22 -0.37
N GLU A 91 1.75 -17.27 -0.72
CA GLU A 91 2.31 -18.20 0.27
C GLU A 91 3.36 -17.53 1.18
N LYS A 92 3.97 -16.42 0.72
CA LYS A 92 5.03 -15.71 1.45
C LYS A 92 4.72 -14.21 1.52
N ALA A 93 5.03 -13.62 2.67
CA ALA A 93 5.02 -12.17 2.80
C ALA A 93 6.09 -11.56 1.88
N ILE A 94 5.82 -10.35 1.40
CA ILE A 94 6.68 -9.63 0.49
C ILE A 94 6.90 -8.22 0.99
N TYR A 95 7.95 -7.58 0.50
CA TYR A 95 8.10 -6.14 0.53
C TYR A 95 8.46 -5.62 -0.85
N LEU A 96 8.03 -4.40 -1.11
CA LEU A 96 8.30 -3.65 -2.32
C LEU A 96 9.34 -2.58 -2.03
N GLU A 97 10.25 -2.39 -2.97
CA GLU A 97 11.14 -1.23 -3.01
C GLU A 97 10.96 -0.51 -4.33
N TYR A 98 10.78 0.80 -4.26
CA TYR A 98 10.71 1.66 -5.43
C TYR A 98 11.67 2.83 -5.27
N PHE A 99 12.42 3.11 -6.33
CA PHE A 99 13.49 4.11 -6.36
C PHE A 99 13.20 5.24 -7.36
N GLY A 100 11.96 5.33 -7.84
CA GLY A 100 11.58 6.28 -8.86
C GLY A 100 11.57 5.68 -10.27
N ASP A 101 11.06 6.50 -11.17
CA ASP A 101 10.86 6.15 -12.57
C ASP A 101 12.20 6.07 -13.31
N LYS A 102 12.36 5.04 -14.15
CA LYS A 102 13.58 4.80 -14.94
C LYS A 102 13.38 5.08 -16.43
N ASN A 103 12.14 5.19 -16.88
CA ASN A 103 11.80 5.33 -18.29
C ASN A 103 11.14 6.68 -18.64
N GLN A 104 11.01 7.58 -17.66
CA GLN A 104 10.56 8.98 -17.81
C GLN A 104 9.09 9.12 -18.20
N ASN A 105 8.25 8.12 -17.89
CA ASN A 105 6.80 8.18 -18.07
C ASN A 105 6.05 8.72 -16.82
N ASN A 106 6.74 8.91 -15.70
CA ASN A 106 6.23 9.24 -14.36
C ASN A 106 5.13 8.29 -13.85
N ILE A 107 5.17 7.02 -14.27
CA ILE A 107 4.21 5.99 -13.90
C ILE A 107 4.99 4.79 -13.33
N PRO A 108 4.71 4.34 -12.10
CA PRO A 108 5.44 3.24 -11.50
C PRO A 108 5.17 1.91 -12.23
N ASP A 109 6.22 1.32 -12.80
CA ASP A 109 6.11 0.06 -13.53
C ASP A 109 6.49 -1.17 -12.69
N ILE A 110 5.88 -2.33 -12.99
CA ILE A 110 6.21 -3.61 -12.32
C ILE A 110 7.71 -3.96 -12.46
N LYS A 111 8.35 -3.55 -13.55
CA LYS A 111 9.79 -3.76 -13.79
C LYS A 111 10.68 -2.85 -12.93
N GLU A 112 10.14 -1.73 -12.47
CA GLU A 112 10.84 -0.74 -11.64
C GLU A 112 10.64 -1.01 -10.15
N ILE A 113 9.47 -1.56 -9.80
CA ILE A 113 9.14 -2.01 -8.45
C ILE A 113 9.88 -3.32 -8.15
N GLY A 114 10.84 -3.23 -7.24
CA GLY A 114 11.56 -4.39 -6.73
C GLY A 114 10.69 -5.18 -5.75
N ILE A 115 10.22 -6.36 -6.16
CA ILE A 115 9.49 -7.29 -5.30
C ILE A 115 10.48 -8.21 -4.60
N LYS A 116 10.44 -8.28 -3.27
CA LYS A 116 11.30 -9.14 -2.45
C LYS A 116 10.49 -9.96 -1.46
N HIS A 117 10.91 -11.20 -1.23
CA HIS A 117 10.25 -12.08 -0.27
C HIS A 117 10.82 -11.87 1.13
N LEU A 118 9.92 -11.87 2.12
CA LEU A 118 10.25 -11.95 3.53
C LEU A 118 10.33 -13.41 3.97
N ASN A 119 11.10 -13.68 5.02
CA ASN A 119 11.21 -15.02 5.59
C ASN A 119 10.06 -15.34 6.54
N GLY A 120 9.56 -14.31 7.24
CA GLY A 120 8.40 -14.38 8.11
C GLY A 120 7.10 -14.01 7.40
N ASP A 121 6.12 -13.61 8.19
CA ASP A 121 4.78 -13.24 7.76
C ASP A 121 4.62 -11.75 7.47
N GLY A 122 5.69 -10.97 7.59
CA GLY A 122 5.64 -9.52 7.41
C GLY A 122 5.08 -8.76 8.60
N ASP A 123 4.95 -9.38 9.79
CA ASP A 123 4.58 -8.66 11.02
C ASP A 123 5.56 -7.50 11.21
N PHE A 124 5.04 -6.29 11.41
CA PHE A 124 5.84 -5.08 11.59
C PHE A 124 6.82 -5.19 12.77
N ARG A 125 6.52 -6.05 13.76
CA ARG A 125 7.33 -6.32 14.95
C ARG A 125 8.45 -7.32 14.67
N SER A 126 8.45 -7.97 13.51
CA SER A 126 9.50 -8.92 13.13
C SER A 126 10.86 -8.21 12.96
N GLN A 127 11.95 -8.93 13.21
CA GLN A 127 13.30 -8.36 13.08
C GLN A 127 13.61 -7.92 11.64
N GLU A 128 13.02 -8.57 10.63
CA GLU A 128 13.18 -8.19 9.23
C GLU A 128 12.43 -6.89 8.90
N CYS A 129 11.18 -6.73 9.36
CA CYS A 129 10.43 -5.48 9.20
C CYS A 129 11.06 -4.34 9.98
N ILE A 130 11.58 -4.57 11.19
CA ILE A 130 12.31 -3.56 11.96
C ILE A 130 13.59 -3.12 11.23
N LYS A 131 14.29 -4.03 10.55
CA LYS A 131 15.47 -3.67 9.72
C LYS A 131 15.09 -2.82 8.51
N LEU A 132 13.92 -3.05 7.92
CA LEU A 132 13.39 -2.20 6.85
C LEU A 132 12.98 -0.82 7.39
N LEU A 133 12.27 -0.80 8.52
CA LEU A 133 11.86 0.42 9.22
C LEU A 133 13.06 1.31 9.57
N LYS A 134 14.16 0.74 10.06
CA LYS A 134 15.40 1.47 10.38
C LYS A 134 16.08 2.13 9.18
N GLN A 135 15.71 1.78 7.95
CA GLN A 135 16.22 2.45 6.74
C GLN A 135 15.39 3.69 6.37
N SER A 136 14.24 3.88 7.01
CA SER A 136 13.30 4.96 6.67
C SER A 136 13.53 6.21 7.50
N ASP A 137 13.28 7.36 6.88
CA ASP A 137 13.24 8.66 7.54
C ASP A 137 11.82 9.00 8.03
N ILE A 138 10.81 8.51 7.31
CA ILE A 138 9.39 8.75 7.58
C ILE A 138 8.65 7.43 7.56
N VAL A 139 7.83 7.22 8.58
CA VAL A 139 6.95 6.06 8.73
C VAL A 139 5.53 6.52 8.50
N VAL A 140 4.83 5.86 7.58
CA VAL A 140 3.42 6.14 7.28
C VAL A 140 2.59 4.91 7.66
N THR A 141 1.67 5.12 8.60
CA THR A 141 0.73 4.12 9.09
C THR A 141 -0.66 4.72 9.10
N ASN A 142 -1.67 3.86 8.94
CA ASN A 142 -3.05 4.24 9.19
C ASN A 142 -3.22 4.51 10.71
N PRO A 143 -4.04 5.51 11.09
CA PRO A 143 -4.38 5.80 12.49
C PRO A 143 -5.20 4.68 13.15
#